data_AF-A0A1Y3W037-F1
#
_entry.id   AF-A0A1Y3W037-F1
#
_cell.length_a   1.000
_cell.length_b   1.000
_cell.length_c   1.000
_cell.angle_alpha   90.00
_cell.angle_beta   90.00
_cell.angle_gamma   90.00
#
_symmetry.space_group_name_H-M   'P 1'
#
loop_
_entity.id
_entity.type
_entity.pdbx_description
1 polymer ?
#
loop_
_entity_poly.entity_id
_entity_poly.type
_entity_poly.pdbx_seq_one_letter_code
_entity_poly.pdbx_strand_id
1 'polypeptide(L)'
;MYYEMFAPTYLPSVYLKNNPDASYDKIISDMKDSVSGNCYYLIYPQIELFANNMRISKIPEYALTNYQKAEENNGNYSQTYGMLYSYEAALKAVPSEGDWRLPTDEDWKKLERFLGMSEGEVPKDNDWRGTNQAEYLKADKNGIGFNVLYGGGKIYTPRYNKMEDDQTFINKGRNAYFWSSENLAETDSTRVGIMRSIATWTNQILRSTTRFENEDGHPTMYNVRLVKDKK
;
A
#
# COMPACT_ATOMS: atom_id res chain seq x y z
N MET A 1 -2.30 -15.74 -13.18
CA MET A 1 -1.53 -14.75 -12.39
C MET A 1 -2.54 -14.18 -11.42
N TYR A 2 -2.47 -14.57 -10.14
CA TYR A 2 -3.53 -14.30 -9.16
C TYR A 2 -3.43 -12.86 -8.67
N TYR A 3 -4.49 -12.09 -8.88
CA TYR A 3 -4.64 -10.75 -8.34
C TYR A 3 -4.99 -10.88 -6.85
N GLU A 4 -4.30 -10.21 -5.92
CA GLU A 4 -4.57 -10.40 -4.49
C GLU A 4 -4.70 -9.06 -3.75
N MET A 5 -5.88 -8.82 -3.18
CA MET A 5 -6.17 -7.78 -2.17
C MET A 5 -6.23 -8.47 -0.81
N PHE A 6 -5.38 -8.10 0.14
CA PHE A 6 -5.27 -8.84 1.41
C PHE A 6 -6.08 -8.22 2.53
N ALA A 7 -7.14 -8.93 2.95
CA ALA A 7 -7.38 -9.13 4.37
C ALA A 7 -6.45 -10.30 4.79
N PRO A 8 -5.52 -10.09 5.71
CA PRO A 8 -4.36 -10.93 5.90
C PRO A 8 -4.68 -12.34 6.42
N THR A 9 -4.09 -13.31 5.73
CA THR A 9 -4.30 -14.77 5.78
C THR A 9 -5.61 -15.22 5.13
N TYR A 10 -5.48 -15.90 3.97
CA TYR A 10 -6.44 -16.90 3.48
C TYR A 10 -7.64 -16.53 2.59
N LEU A 11 -7.78 -15.33 2.03
CA LEU A 11 -8.89 -15.07 1.09
C LEU A 11 -8.72 -15.74 -0.30
N PRO A 12 -7.53 -15.80 -0.89
CA PRO A 12 -7.26 -16.60 -2.10
C PRO A 12 -7.31 -18.13 -1.90
N SER A 13 -6.37 -18.66 -1.12
CA SER A 13 -5.98 -20.07 -1.14
C SER A 13 -6.86 -20.98 -0.28
N VAL A 14 -7.45 -20.50 0.81
CA VAL A 14 -8.45 -21.25 1.60
C VAL A 14 -9.84 -21.12 1.04
N TYR A 15 -10.15 -20.03 0.35
CA TYR A 15 -11.41 -19.89 -0.37
C TYR A 15 -11.49 -20.90 -1.53
N LEU A 16 -10.46 -21.02 -2.37
CA LEU A 16 -10.43 -22.06 -3.41
C LEU A 16 -10.46 -23.48 -2.85
N LYS A 17 -9.78 -23.72 -1.71
CA LYS A 17 -9.77 -25.04 -1.08
C LYS A 17 -11.17 -25.49 -0.65
N ASN A 18 -12.06 -24.53 -0.36
CA ASN A 18 -13.42 -24.78 0.10
C ASN A 18 -14.52 -24.39 -0.93
N ASN A 19 -14.17 -23.72 -2.03
CA ASN A 19 -15.07 -23.22 -3.08
C ASN A 19 -14.35 -23.24 -4.45
N PRO A 20 -14.14 -24.42 -5.04
CA PRO A 20 -13.35 -24.58 -6.28
C PRO A 20 -13.95 -23.88 -7.51
N ASP A 21 -15.24 -23.52 -7.47
CA ASP A 21 -15.97 -22.93 -8.60
C ASP A 21 -15.97 -21.39 -8.61
N ALA A 22 -15.40 -20.74 -7.60
CA ALA A 22 -15.45 -19.29 -7.48
C ALA A 22 -14.25 -18.61 -8.15
N SER A 23 -14.52 -17.77 -9.16
CA SER A 23 -13.47 -17.03 -9.89
C SER A 23 -12.89 -15.89 -9.05
N TYR A 24 -11.55 -15.89 -8.88
CA TYR A 24 -10.78 -14.80 -8.28
C TYR A 24 -11.14 -13.44 -8.83
N ASP A 25 -11.34 -13.36 -10.14
CA ASP A 25 -11.57 -12.11 -10.84
C ASP A 25 -12.89 -11.46 -10.40
N LYS A 26 -13.91 -12.28 -10.12
CA LYS A 26 -15.21 -11.80 -9.63
C LYS A 26 -15.11 -11.24 -8.21
N ILE A 27 -14.45 -11.97 -7.32
CA ILE A 27 -14.23 -11.55 -5.93
C ILE A 27 -13.53 -10.19 -5.88
N ILE A 28 -12.56 -9.98 -6.76
CA ILE A 28 -11.74 -8.78 -6.82
C ILE A 28 -12.49 -7.63 -7.47
N SER A 29 -13.26 -7.90 -8.53
CA SER A 29 -14.15 -6.92 -9.14
C SER A 29 -15.16 -6.40 -8.12
N ASP A 30 -15.87 -7.29 -7.43
CA ASP A 30 -16.90 -6.89 -6.48
C ASP A 30 -16.31 -6.16 -5.26
N MET A 31 -15.11 -6.54 -4.82
CA MET A 31 -14.39 -5.82 -3.76
C MET A 31 -13.86 -4.46 -4.23
N LYS A 32 -13.45 -4.30 -5.49
CA LYS A 32 -13.06 -2.99 -6.05
C LYS A 32 -14.20 -1.99 -5.91
N ASP A 33 -15.41 -2.37 -6.29
CA ASP A 33 -16.60 -1.51 -6.26
C ASP A 33 -17.03 -1.13 -4.83
N SER A 34 -16.42 -1.77 -3.85
CA SER A 34 -16.63 -1.51 -2.44
C SER A 34 -15.52 -0.70 -1.79
N VAL A 35 -14.43 -0.37 -2.49
CA VAL A 35 -13.35 0.41 -1.89
C VAL A 35 -13.86 1.81 -1.60
N SER A 36 -13.72 2.23 -0.34
CA SER A 36 -14.06 3.58 0.09
C SER A 36 -12.85 4.29 0.65
N GLY A 37 -12.90 5.61 0.55
CA GLY A 37 -11.95 6.48 1.21
C GLY A 37 -12.66 7.52 2.05
N ASN A 38 -12.40 7.54 3.35
CA ASN A 38 -12.85 8.62 4.24
C ASN A 38 -11.70 9.59 4.53
N CYS A 39 -11.98 10.89 4.43
CA CYS A 39 -11.14 12.07 4.74
C CYS A 39 -10.12 12.53 3.69
N TYR A 40 -10.27 13.80 3.29
CA TYR A 40 -9.44 14.54 2.35
C TYR A 40 -8.59 15.56 3.09
N TYR A 41 -7.33 15.73 2.68
CA TYR A 41 -6.54 16.90 3.06
C TYR A 41 -5.95 17.57 1.82
N LEU A 42 -6.05 18.90 1.81
CA LEU A 42 -5.41 19.76 0.82
C LEU A 42 -3.93 19.78 1.10
N ILE A 43 -3.18 18.93 0.41
CA ILE A 43 -1.74 18.93 0.48
C ILE A 43 -1.29 19.33 -0.91
N TYR A 44 -0.97 20.62 -1.06
CA TYR A 44 -0.50 21.32 -2.27
C TYR A 44 -1.55 22.18 -3.01
N PRO A 45 -1.17 23.31 -3.64
CA PRO A 45 -2.09 24.12 -4.44
C PRO A 45 -2.71 23.39 -5.63
N GLN A 46 -2.18 22.25 -6.10
CA GLN A 46 -2.63 21.56 -7.32
C GLN A 46 -3.03 20.07 -7.18
N ILE A 47 -2.81 19.42 -6.03
CA ILE A 47 -3.15 18.00 -5.81
C ILE A 47 -3.95 17.85 -4.52
N GLU A 48 -4.93 16.95 -4.51
CA GLU A 48 -5.62 16.51 -3.30
C GLU A 48 -5.09 15.13 -2.89
N LEU A 49 -4.69 14.99 -1.62
CA LEU A 49 -4.15 13.74 -1.09
C LEU A 49 -5.19 13.03 -0.23
N PHE A 50 -5.37 11.74 -0.51
CA PHE A 50 -6.14 10.84 0.30
C PHE A 50 -5.31 10.37 1.50
N ALA A 51 -5.67 10.83 2.71
CA ALA A 51 -4.83 10.67 3.90
C ALA A 51 -5.06 9.38 4.69
N ASN A 52 -6.11 8.60 4.39
CA ASN A 52 -6.37 7.33 5.05
C ASN A 52 -5.95 6.14 4.18
N ASN A 53 -5.67 4.99 4.79
CA ASN A 53 -5.31 3.80 4.02
C ASN A 53 -6.62 3.31 3.39
N MET A 54 -6.60 2.90 2.12
CA MET A 54 -7.82 2.40 1.48
C MET A 54 -8.44 1.25 2.29
N ARG A 55 -9.77 1.30 2.45
CA ARG A 55 -10.57 0.32 3.18
C ARG A 55 -11.69 -0.20 2.31
N ILE A 56 -12.14 -1.41 2.60
CA ILE A 56 -13.35 -1.98 2.02
C ILE A 56 -14.57 -1.44 2.80
N SER A 57 -15.57 -0.93 2.07
CA SER A 57 -16.87 -0.48 2.63
C SER A 57 -17.97 -1.52 2.53
N LYS A 58 -17.85 -2.49 1.62
CA LYS A 58 -18.84 -3.55 1.41
C LYS A 58 -18.17 -4.85 1.00
N ILE A 59 -18.40 -5.92 1.74
CA ILE A 59 -17.85 -7.24 1.39
C ILE A 59 -18.97 -8.05 0.74
N PRO A 60 -18.76 -8.68 -0.43
CA PRO A 60 -19.73 -9.59 -1.01
C PRO A 60 -20.05 -10.73 -0.04
N GLU A 61 -21.32 -11.11 0.09
CA GLU A 61 -21.77 -12.10 1.07
C GLU A 61 -21.00 -13.42 0.98
N TYR A 62 -20.71 -13.87 -0.24
CA TYR A 62 -19.93 -15.09 -0.49
C TYR A 62 -18.46 -15.01 -0.02
N ALA A 63 -17.91 -13.81 0.14
CA ALA A 63 -16.55 -13.57 0.63
C ALA A 63 -16.49 -13.25 2.13
N LEU A 64 -17.62 -12.89 2.74
CA LEU A 64 -17.71 -12.36 4.11
C LEU A 64 -17.11 -13.31 5.14
N THR A 65 -17.49 -14.59 5.11
CA THR A 65 -17.01 -15.59 6.07
C THR A 65 -15.49 -15.74 6.06
N ASN A 66 -14.87 -15.66 4.87
CA ASN A 66 -13.41 -15.83 4.74
C ASN A 66 -12.67 -14.57 5.13
N TYR A 67 -13.23 -13.40 4.80
CA TYR A 67 -12.72 -12.13 5.27
C TYR A 67 -12.74 -12.05 6.81
N GLN A 68 -13.86 -12.45 7.44
CA GLN A 68 -14.00 -12.44 8.90
C GLN A 68 -12.97 -13.37 9.57
N LYS A 69 -12.82 -14.59 9.07
CA LYS A 69 -11.80 -15.53 9.56
C LYS A 69 -10.38 -14.98 9.41
N ALA A 70 -10.08 -14.35 8.27
CA ALA A 70 -8.78 -13.71 8.04
C ALA A 70 -8.51 -12.61 9.08
N GLU A 71 -9.48 -11.71 9.28
CA GLU A 71 -9.38 -10.62 10.25
C GLU A 71 -9.27 -11.14 11.70
N GLU A 72 -10.07 -12.13 12.09
CA GLU A 72 -9.97 -12.75 13.41
C GLU A 72 -8.58 -13.31 13.67
N ASN A 73 -8.01 -14.02 12.69
CA ASN A 73 -6.67 -14.62 12.80
C ASN A 73 -5.54 -13.58 12.87
N ASN A 74 -5.74 -12.41 12.26
CA ASN A 74 -4.70 -11.37 12.17
C ASN A 74 -4.86 -10.24 13.20
N GLY A 75 -5.83 -10.36 14.10
CA GLY A 75 -6.13 -9.36 15.14
C GLY A 75 -6.88 -8.14 14.62
N ASN A 76 -7.74 -8.31 13.61
CA ASN A 76 -8.53 -7.28 12.95
C ASN A 76 -7.67 -6.15 12.37
N TYR A 77 -6.57 -6.52 11.72
CA TYR A 77 -5.56 -5.64 11.16
C TYR A 77 -6.17 -4.51 10.33
N SER A 78 -7.12 -4.83 9.45
CA SER A 78 -7.64 -3.86 8.47
C SER A 78 -8.47 -2.76 9.13
N GLN A 79 -9.05 -3.02 10.30
CA GLN A 79 -9.79 -2.02 11.08
C GLN A 79 -8.88 -0.88 11.55
N THR A 80 -7.61 -1.17 11.79
CA THR A 80 -6.61 -0.17 12.17
C THR A 80 -5.88 0.35 10.94
N TYR A 81 -5.19 -0.54 10.23
CA TYR A 81 -4.18 -0.18 9.23
C TYR A 81 -4.71 -0.13 7.79
N GLY A 82 -5.99 -0.46 7.55
CA GLY A 82 -6.50 -0.67 6.19
C GLY A 82 -5.90 -1.90 5.53
N MET A 83 -6.02 -1.98 4.20
CA MET A 83 -5.64 -3.16 3.45
C MET A 83 -4.21 -3.06 2.89
N LEU A 84 -3.59 -4.21 2.62
CA LEU A 84 -2.35 -4.33 1.84
C LEU A 84 -2.69 -4.85 0.44
N TYR A 85 -2.08 -4.24 -0.57
CA TYR A 85 -2.34 -4.54 -1.98
C TYR A 85 -1.05 -4.94 -2.67
N SER A 86 -1.10 -5.99 -3.48
CA SER A 86 -0.07 -6.19 -4.52
C SER A 86 -0.10 -5.01 -5.49
N TYR A 87 0.97 -4.80 -6.25
CA TYR A 87 1.06 -3.66 -7.18
C TYR A 87 -0.12 -3.61 -8.16
N GLU A 88 -0.45 -4.75 -8.80
CA GLU A 88 -1.57 -4.79 -9.74
C GLU A 88 -2.93 -4.64 -9.05
N ALA A 89 -3.10 -5.22 -7.87
CA ALA A 89 -4.30 -5.04 -7.08
C ALA A 89 -4.48 -3.57 -6.67
N ALA A 90 -3.40 -2.87 -6.34
CA ALA A 90 -3.42 -1.44 -6.02
C ALA A 90 -3.90 -0.59 -7.21
N LEU A 91 -3.44 -0.88 -8.42
CA LEU A 91 -3.88 -0.21 -9.65
C LEU A 91 -5.37 -0.46 -9.93
N LYS A 92 -5.84 -1.70 -9.69
CA LYS A 92 -7.25 -2.06 -9.91
C LYS A 92 -8.17 -1.51 -8.83
N ALA A 93 -7.71 -1.41 -7.59
CA ALA A 93 -8.49 -0.99 -6.44
C ALA A 93 -8.75 0.52 -6.36
N VAL A 94 -8.17 1.32 -7.27
CA VAL A 94 -8.51 2.74 -7.39
C VAL A 94 -10.01 2.88 -7.68
N PRO A 95 -10.76 3.66 -6.87
CA PRO A 95 -12.17 3.93 -7.13
C PRO A 95 -12.40 4.51 -8.52
N SER A 96 -13.44 4.03 -9.21
CA SER A 96 -13.83 4.53 -10.53
C SER A 96 -14.39 5.95 -10.49
N GLU A 97 -14.96 6.35 -9.35
CA GLU A 97 -15.53 7.67 -9.14
C GLU A 97 -14.45 8.67 -8.72
N GLY A 98 -14.55 9.92 -9.17
CA GLY A 98 -13.81 11.04 -8.58
C GLY A 98 -12.40 11.30 -9.12
N ASP A 99 -12.00 10.75 -10.26
CA ASP A 99 -10.70 11.00 -10.93
C ASP A 99 -9.47 10.68 -10.05
N TRP A 100 -9.59 9.72 -9.12
CA TRP A 100 -8.49 9.28 -8.26
C TRP A 100 -7.49 8.42 -9.03
N ARG A 101 -6.23 8.43 -8.58
CA ARG A 101 -5.16 7.58 -9.08
C ARG A 101 -4.16 7.25 -7.97
N LEU A 102 -3.38 6.18 -8.15
CA LEU A 102 -2.16 5.99 -7.36
C LEU A 102 -1.19 7.18 -7.61
N PRO A 103 -0.44 7.63 -6.59
CA PRO A 103 0.59 8.64 -6.79
C PRO A 103 1.71 8.11 -7.69
N THR A 104 2.11 8.90 -8.67
CA THR A 104 3.34 8.68 -9.44
C THR A 104 4.57 8.89 -8.55
N ASP A 105 5.75 8.50 -9.04
CA ASP A 105 7.01 8.87 -8.40
C ASP A 105 7.17 10.39 -8.26
N GLU A 106 6.69 11.13 -9.25
CA GLU A 106 6.79 12.59 -9.27
C GLU A 106 5.79 13.26 -8.31
N ASP A 107 4.59 12.71 -8.08
CA ASP A 107 3.68 13.25 -7.07
C ASP A 107 4.28 13.18 -5.66
N TRP A 108 4.93 12.06 -5.35
CA TRP A 108 5.68 11.92 -4.12
C TRP A 108 6.86 12.90 -4.04
N LYS A 109 7.63 13.04 -5.11
CA LYS A 109 8.74 14.02 -5.16
C LYS A 109 8.26 15.45 -4.99
N LYS A 110 7.11 15.82 -5.57
CA LYS A 110 6.45 17.11 -5.36
C LYS A 110 6.05 17.31 -3.90
N LEU A 111 5.45 16.30 -3.27
CA LEU A 111 5.13 16.33 -1.83
C LEU A 111 6.39 16.51 -0.99
N GLU A 112 7.45 15.77 -1.28
CA GLU A 112 8.71 15.85 -0.55
C GLU A 112 9.37 17.24 -0.68
N ARG A 113 9.39 17.81 -1.89
CA ARG A 113 9.84 19.21 -2.13
C ARG A 113 8.98 20.21 -1.37
N PHE A 114 7.66 20.04 -1.37
CA PHE A 114 6.74 20.90 -0.62
C PHE A 114 7.05 20.90 0.88
N LEU A 115 7.44 19.74 1.42
CA LEU A 115 7.87 19.59 2.81
C LEU A 115 9.30 20.08 3.07
N GLY A 116 9.96 20.68 2.08
CA GLY A 116 11.29 21.27 2.19
C GLY A 116 12.45 20.31 1.92
N MET A 117 12.22 19.16 1.28
CA MET A 117 13.33 18.31 0.82
C MET A 117 14.17 19.06 -0.21
N SER A 118 15.50 19.03 -0.07
CA SER A 118 16.40 19.74 -0.98
C SER A 118 16.50 19.05 -2.35
N GLU A 119 16.79 19.81 -3.40
CA GLU A 119 16.96 19.26 -4.76
C GLU A 119 18.11 18.25 -4.89
N GLY A 120 19.08 18.25 -3.96
CA GLY A 120 20.13 17.22 -3.91
C GLY A 120 19.66 15.90 -3.29
N GLU A 121 18.63 15.94 -2.44
CA GLU A 121 18.04 14.76 -1.82
C GLU A 121 16.99 14.11 -2.71
N VAL A 122 16.09 14.92 -3.29
CA VAL A 122 14.93 14.44 -4.07
C VAL A 122 15.26 13.36 -5.13
N PRO A 123 16.34 13.46 -5.94
CA PRO A 123 16.62 12.48 -6.97
C PRO A 123 17.32 11.21 -6.48
N LYS A 124 17.66 11.09 -5.18
CA LYS A 124 18.35 9.89 -4.67
C LYS A 124 17.42 8.67 -4.69
N ASP A 125 18.03 7.53 -5.02
CA ASP A 125 17.34 6.27 -5.21
C ASP A 125 17.88 5.21 -4.26
N ASN A 126 16.98 4.36 -3.73
CA ASN A 126 17.32 3.36 -2.71
C ASN A 126 17.97 3.98 -1.46
N ASP A 127 17.47 5.13 -1.03
CA ASP A 127 18.02 5.91 0.08
C ASP A 127 16.93 6.52 0.96
N TRP A 128 17.28 6.71 2.24
CA TRP A 128 16.50 7.50 3.20
C TRP A 128 16.80 8.97 2.95
N ARG A 129 15.86 9.67 2.32
CA ARG A 129 16.04 11.04 1.84
C ARG A 129 15.52 12.10 2.80
N GLY A 130 16.13 13.28 2.71
CA GLY A 130 15.75 14.47 3.47
C GLY A 130 16.33 14.45 4.88
N THR A 131 15.81 15.34 5.73
CA THR A 131 16.29 15.51 7.12
C THR A 131 15.16 15.35 8.13
N ASN A 132 14.01 15.98 7.87
CA ASN A 132 12.86 15.96 8.77
C ASN A 132 11.49 15.80 8.08
N GLN A 133 11.45 15.65 6.75
CA GLN A 133 10.20 15.66 5.98
C GLN A 133 9.20 14.59 6.42
N ALA A 134 9.67 13.44 6.91
CA ALA A 134 8.77 12.41 7.36
C ALA A 134 7.97 12.82 8.61
N GLU A 135 8.47 13.73 9.46
CA GLU A 135 7.74 14.20 10.65
C GLU A 135 6.37 14.78 10.29
N TYR A 136 6.32 15.57 9.21
CA TYR A 136 5.07 16.15 8.72
C TYR A 136 4.05 15.11 8.23
N LEU A 137 4.52 13.90 7.89
CA LEU A 137 3.67 12.80 7.46
C LEU A 137 3.17 11.93 8.62
N LYS A 138 3.84 11.96 9.78
CA LYS A 138 3.45 11.20 10.98
C LYS A 138 2.17 11.77 11.60
N ALA A 139 1.53 10.98 12.45
CA ALA A 139 0.39 11.43 13.24
C ALA A 139 0.89 12.35 14.38
N ASP A 140 0.86 13.66 14.16
CA ASP A 140 1.19 14.68 15.16
C ASP A 140 0.40 15.98 14.89
N LYS A 141 0.26 16.82 15.92
CA LYS A 141 -0.48 18.10 15.91
C LYS A 141 0.05 19.10 14.87
N ASN A 142 1.30 18.94 14.46
CA ASN A 142 1.97 19.75 13.44
C ASN A 142 2.06 19.04 12.06
N GLY A 143 1.53 17.82 11.93
CA GLY A 143 1.51 17.07 10.68
C GLY A 143 0.51 17.65 9.68
N ILE A 144 0.72 17.38 8.38
CA ILE A 144 -0.13 17.89 7.29
C ILE A 144 -1.45 17.11 7.13
N GLY A 145 -1.78 16.27 8.11
CA GLY A 145 -2.94 15.37 8.06
C GLY A 145 -2.70 14.06 7.32
N PHE A 146 -1.49 13.78 6.79
CA PHE A 146 -1.17 12.50 6.14
C PHE A 146 -1.34 11.31 7.10
N ASN A 147 -1.05 11.51 8.40
CA ASN A 147 -1.31 10.56 9.49
C ASN A 147 -0.93 9.11 9.14
N VAL A 148 0.37 8.86 8.93
CA VAL A 148 0.89 7.51 8.67
C VAL A 148 0.39 6.53 9.75
N LEU A 149 -0.11 5.39 9.30
CA LEU A 149 -0.37 4.23 10.14
C LEU A 149 0.69 3.18 9.84
N TYR A 150 1.49 2.80 10.84
CA TYR A 150 2.62 1.89 10.71
C TYR A 150 2.18 0.42 10.62
N GLY A 151 1.44 0.09 9.57
CA GLY A 151 0.88 -1.24 9.34
C GLY A 151 1.89 -2.29 8.90
N GLY A 152 3.14 -1.93 8.65
CA GLY A 152 4.11 -2.82 8.01
C GLY A 152 3.72 -3.13 6.57
N GLY A 153 4.22 -4.25 6.05
CA GLY A 153 3.85 -4.74 4.73
C GLY A 153 4.27 -6.19 4.53
N LYS A 154 3.87 -6.77 3.40
CA LYS A 154 4.54 -7.96 2.88
C LYS A 154 5.64 -7.47 1.97
N ILE A 155 6.86 -7.34 2.48
CA ILE A 155 7.98 -6.79 1.73
C ILE A 155 8.70 -7.90 0.96
N TYR A 156 9.38 -7.55 -0.14
CA TYR A 156 10.31 -8.48 -0.78
C TYR A 156 11.46 -8.82 0.18
N THR A 157 11.72 -10.10 0.39
CA THR A 157 12.85 -10.62 1.17
C THR A 157 13.58 -11.69 0.35
N PRO A 158 14.92 -11.64 0.21
CA PRO A 158 15.68 -12.66 -0.52
C PRO A 158 15.67 -14.04 0.15
N ARG A 159 15.20 -14.13 1.40
CA ARG A 159 15.06 -15.38 2.15
C ARG A 159 13.75 -15.35 2.92
N TYR A 160 12.65 -15.53 2.20
CA TYR A 160 11.38 -15.78 2.85
C TYR A 160 11.47 -17.10 3.61
N ASN A 161 11.36 -17.06 4.94
CA ASN A 161 11.32 -18.26 5.77
C ASN A 161 9.87 -18.72 5.88
N LYS A 162 9.51 -19.80 5.19
CA LYS A 162 8.17 -20.40 5.20
C LYS A 162 7.69 -20.85 6.59
N MET A 163 8.59 -20.97 7.57
CA MET A 163 8.23 -21.28 8.96
C MET A 163 7.74 -20.05 9.75
N GLU A 164 7.85 -18.84 9.19
CA GLU A 164 7.46 -17.56 9.80
C GLU A 164 6.20 -16.97 9.12
N ASP A 165 5.20 -17.80 8.84
CA ASP A 165 3.84 -17.35 8.47
C ASP A 165 3.20 -16.46 9.58
N ASP A 166 3.85 -16.42 10.75
CA ASP A 166 3.58 -15.52 11.88
C ASP A 166 4.04 -14.06 11.65
N GLN A 167 4.92 -13.78 10.68
CA GLN A 167 5.29 -12.42 10.26
C GLN A 167 4.40 -11.90 9.12
N THR A 168 3.09 -12.06 9.26
CA THR A 168 2.08 -11.62 8.27
C THR A 168 2.23 -10.14 7.86
N PHE A 169 2.86 -9.31 8.71
CA PHE A 169 3.16 -7.90 8.49
C PHE A 169 4.59 -7.55 8.94
N ILE A 170 5.54 -7.66 8.03
CA ILE A 170 6.93 -7.30 8.31
C ILE A 170 6.98 -5.82 8.70
N ASN A 171 7.69 -5.52 9.79
CA ASN A 171 7.83 -4.19 10.39
C ASN A 171 6.53 -3.51 10.84
N LYS A 172 5.48 -4.28 11.18
CA LYS A 172 4.28 -3.72 11.83
C LYS A 172 4.66 -2.97 13.12
N GLY A 173 4.08 -1.78 13.29
CA GLY A 173 4.41 -0.86 14.37
C GLY A 173 5.69 -0.06 14.17
N ARG A 174 6.45 -0.29 13.09
CA ARG A 174 7.71 0.40 12.80
C ARG A 174 7.71 1.14 11.47
N ASN A 175 7.18 0.52 10.42
CA ASN A 175 7.18 1.08 9.07
C ASN A 175 5.76 1.10 8.48
N ALA A 176 5.55 2.04 7.57
CA ALA A 176 4.51 1.98 6.55
C ALA A 176 5.18 1.95 5.19
N TYR A 177 4.52 1.31 4.22
CA TYR A 177 5.00 1.20 2.85
C TYR A 177 3.89 1.63 1.89
N PHE A 178 4.27 2.33 0.82
CA PHE A 178 3.32 2.85 -0.16
C PHE A 178 3.83 2.66 -1.58
N TRP A 179 2.95 2.21 -2.47
CA TRP A 179 3.23 2.10 -3.89
C TRP A 179 3.27 3.47 -4.58
N SER A 180 4.09 3.55 -5.62
CA SER A 180 3.86 4.46 -6.74
C SER A 180 3.10 3.77 -7.87
N SER A 181 2.45 4.55 -8.73
CA SER A 181 1.76 4.05 -9.92
C SER A 181 2.71 3.57 -11.02
N GLU A 182 3.97 4.01 -10.99
CA GLU A 182 4.98 3.72 -11.99
C GLU A 182 5.89 2.56 -11.54
N ASN A 183 6.47 1.88 -12.52
CA ASN A 183 7.46 0.83 -12.30
C ASN A 183 8.59 0.95 -13.33
N LEU A 184 9.79 0.50 -12.94
CA LEU A 184 11.01 0.65 -13.72
C LEU A 184 11.41 -0.68 -14.34
N ALA A 185 12.11 -0.64 -15.47
CA ALA A 185 12.83 -1.80 -15.97
C ALA A 185 14.09 -2.02 -15.11
N GLU A 186 14.22 -3.22 -14.56
CA GLU A 186 15.43 -3.66 -13.86
C GLU A 186 16.34 -4.45 -14.82
N THR A 187 15.73 -5.26 -15.68
CA THR A 187 16.37 -5.93 -16.83
C THR A 187 15.45 -5.84 -18.04
N ASP A 188 15.86 -6.41 -19.18
CA ASP A 188 15.04 -6.45 -20.40
C ASP A 188 13.68 -7.16 -20.21
N SER A 189 13.57 -8.05 -19.22
CA SER A 189 12.36 -8.84 -18.95
C SER A 189 11.76 -8.63 -17.56
N THR A 190 12.44 -7.92 -16.66
CA THR A 190 11.98 -7.71 -15.29
C THR A 190 11.64 -6.25 -15.01
N ARG A 191 10.50 -6.05 -14.37
CA ARG A 191 10.03 -4.76 -13.88
C ARG A 191 10.03 -4.75 -12.35
N VAL A 192 10.33 -3.61 -11.75
CA VAL A 192 10.32 -3.38 -10.29
C VAL A 192 9.44 -2.19 -9.95
N GLY A 193 8.67 -2.31 -8.88
CA GLY A 193 7.83 -1.22 -8.38
C GLY A 193 8.67 -0.17 -7.66
N ILE A 194 8.22 1.07 -7.69
CA ILE A 194 8.79 2.15 -6.87
C ILE A 194 7.94 2.27 -5.61
N MET A 195 8.59 2.40 -4.45
CA MET A 195 7.91 2.48 -3.16
C MET A 195 8.49 3.55 -2.26
N ARG A 196 7.63 4.02 -1.33
CA ARG A 196 8.03 4.86 -0.19
C ARG A 196 7.94 4.07 1.09
N SER A 197 8.87 4.29 2.01
CA SER A 197 8.69 3.89 3.41
C SER A 197 8.84 5.07 4.36
N ILE A 198 7.93 5.11 5.33
CA ILE A 198 7.98 6.04 6.45
C ILE A 198 8.09 5.21 7.73
N ALA A 199 9.06 5.55 8.58
CA ALA A 199 9.35 4.79 9.78
C ALA A 199 9.25 5.63 11.05
N THR A 200 9.07 4.94 12.18
CA THR A 200 9.01 5.58 13.51
C THR A 200 10.36 6.10 13.97
N TRP A 201 11.45 5.45 13.56
CA TRP A 201 12.81 5.66 14.08
C TRP A 201 13.67 6.64 13.26
N THR A 202 13.17 7.14 12.12
CA THR A 202 13.84 8.18 11.34
C THR A 202 12.83 9.23 10.89
N ASN A 203 13.33 10.42 10.59
CA ASN A 203 12.56 11.53 10.05
C ASN A 203 12.79 11.73 8.54
N GLN A 204 13.52 10.80 7.93
CA GLN A 204 13.74 10.71 6.49
C GLN A 204 12.67 9.84 5.83
N ILE A 205 12.53 9.99 4.51
CA ILE A 205 11.59 9.20 3.69
C ILE A 205 12.41 8.27 2.80
N LEU A 206 12.23 6.95 2.95
CA LEU A 206 12.84 6.00 2.04
C LEU A 206 12.15 6.08 0.68
N ARG A 207 12.93 6.22 -0.40
CA ARG A 207 12.50 5.84 -1.76
C ARG A 207 13.32 4.65 -2.19
N SER A 208 12.67 3.58 -2.60
CA SER A 208 13.35 2.36 -3.04
C SER A 208 12.60 1.67 -4.17
N THR A 209 13.26 0.75 -4.84
CA THR A 209 12.63 -0.20 -5.76
C THR A 209 12.42 -1.55 -5.07
N THR A 210 11.36 -2.25 -5.46
CA THR A 210 11.06 -3.60 -4.95
C THR A 210 10.58 -4.51 -6.07
N ARG A 211 10.85 -5.81 -5.93
CA ARG A 211 10.18 -6.82 -6.76
C ARG A 211 8.70 -6.89 -6.39
N PHE A 212 7.88 -7.33 -7.35
CA PHE A 212 6.45 -7.53 -7.13
C PHE A 212 6.13 -8.82 -6.39
N GLU A 213 7.04 -9.79 -6.44
CA GLU A 213 6.89 -11.13 -5.86
C GLU A 213 8.23 -11.58 -5.28
N ASN A 214 8.16 -12.42 -4.25
CA ASN A 214 9.29 -13.12 -3.65
C ASN A 214 9.66 -14.34 -4.50
N GLU A 215 10.84 -14.92 -4.26
CA GLU A 215 11.34 -16.08 -5.01
C GLU A 215 10.43 -17.31 -4.91
N ASP A 216 9.61 -17.39 -3.86
CA ASP A 216 8.63 -18.45 -3.62
C ASP A 216 7.22 -18.13 -4.16
N GLY A 217 7.08 -17.03 -4.89
CA GLY A 217 5.83 -16.61 -5.53
C GLY A 217 4.87 -15.83 -4.64
N HIS A 218 5.23 -15.52 -3.38
CA HIS A 218 4.39 -14.66 -2.54
C HIS A 218 4.50 -13.19 -2.96
N PRO A 219 3.37 -12.46 -3.16
CA PRO A 219 3.46 -11.09 -3.62
C PRO A 219 3.99 -10.13 -2.56
N THR A 220 4.67 -9.09 -3.03
CA THR A 220 4.97 -7.90 -2.24
C THR A 220 3.71 -7.04 -2.18
N MET A 221 3.36 -6.54 -0.98
CA MET A 221 2.12 -5.82 -0.75
C MET A 221 2.26 -4.70 0.26
N TYR A 222 1.76 -3.53 -0.13
CA TYR A 222 1.87 -2.28 0.61
C TYR A 222 0.51 -1.61 0.79
N ASN A 223 0.45 -0.63 1.70
CA ASN A 223 -0.73 0.20 1.82
C ASN A 223 -0.83 1.13 0.60
N VAL A 224 -2.05 1.62 0.36
CA VAL A 224 -2.34 2.51 -0.75
C VAL A 224 -2.82 3.86 -0.24
N ARG A 225 -2.20 4.91 -0.78
CA ARG A 225 -2.67 6.30 -0.76
C ARG A 225 -3.09 6.65 -2.18
N LEU A 226 -4.09 7.51 -2.31
CA LEU A 226 -4.57 8.01 -3.60
C LEU A 226 -4.33 9.51 -3.71
N VAL A 227 -4.15 9.98 -4.94
CA VAL A 227 -4.10 11.41 -5.26
C VAL A 227 -5.11 11.72 -6.35
N LYS A 228 -5.51 12.98 -6.40
CA LYS A 228 -6.35 13.54 -7.45
C LYS A 228 -5.78 14.87 -7.89
N ASP A 229 -5.76 15.10 -9.20
CA ASP A 229 -5.36 16.40 -9.76
C ASP A 229 -6.49 17.42 -9.55
N LYS A 230 -6.15 18.64 -9.12
CA LYS A 230 -7.15 19.71 -9.02
C LYS A 230 -7.57 20.19 -10.41
N LYS A 231 -8.87 20.43 -10.56
CA LYS A 231 -9.46 21.08 -11.74
C LYS A 231 -9.31 22.59 -11.66
#